data_AF-A0A7U6Y486-F1
#
_entry.id   AF-A0A7U6Y486-F1
#
_cell.length_a   1.000
_cell.length_b   1.000
_cell.length_c   1.000
_cell.angle_alpha   90.00
_cell.angle_beta   90.00
_cell.angle_gamma   90.00
#
_symmetry.space_group_name_H-M   'P 1'
#
loop_
_entity.id
_entity.type
_entity.pdbx_description
1 polymer ?
#
loop_
_entity_poly.entity_id
_entity_poly.type
_entity_poly.pdbx_seq_one_letter_code
_entity_poly.pdbx_strand_id
1 'polypeptide(L)'
;MDFGLLIGPAVVAAVISGLVATIGFLITSGTSITLHKEKLKADIDLAERKFALDARLADRKKRQDLAEEVLSGFYEVRDVMMSIRSPGGYEGEGKTRKRDPLESENEAQRKDAYFAILERLEARHEVIAKLRSRKYRMAAWFGGDAIKPFQMLHEAIVNVTVSAQMLVRTAGDGSRQINPSSHQKWEAAIWWGAPDPDPVATKIDEAIVGIENICQPILQETESRSATEQDNRFLR
;
A
#
# COMPACT_ATOMS: atom_id res chain seq x y z
N MET A 1 56.70 -47.89 65.67
CA MET A 1 55.24 -48.10 65.71
C MET A 1 54.81 -48.37 64.29
N ASP A 2 54.38 -49.60 64.05
CA ASP A 2 54.13 -50.12 62.70
C ASP A 2 52.69 -49.77 62.31
N PHE A 3 52.51 -48.65 61.61
CA PHE A 3 51.19 -48.18 61.15
C PHE A 3 50.58 -49.08 60.06
N GLY A 4 51.31 -50.09 59.57
CA GLY A 4 50.88 -50.99 58.50
C GLY A 4 49.79 -52.00 58.88
N LEU A 5 49.52 -52.24 60.17
CA LEU A 5 48.56 -53.26 60.62
C LEU A 5 47.18 -52.70 61.02
N LEU A 6 47.01 -51.37 61.12
CA LEU A 6 45.79 -50.76 61.67
C LEU A 6 44.77 -50.33 60.59
N ILE A 7 45.15 -50.32 59.30
CA ILE A 7 44.25 -49.99 58.21
C ILE A 7 43.83 -51.29 57.54
N GLY A 8 42.76 -51.91 58.05
CA GLY A 8 42.20 -53.12 57.46
C GLY A 8 41.77 -52.89 56.00
N PRO A 9 41.82 -53.91 55.13
CA PRO A 9 41.54 -53.81 53.69
C PRO A 9 40.18 -53.17 53.35
N ALA A 10 39.21 -53.23 54.26
CA ALA A 10 37.92 -52.55 54.12
C ALA A 10 38.02 -51.01 54.09
N VAL A 11 38.95 -50.41 54.85
CA VAL A 11 39.14 -48.95 54.88
C VAL A 11 39.74 -48.47 53.56
N VAL A 12 40.69 -49.22 53.00
CA VAL A 12 41.30 -48.92 51.69
C VAL A 12 40.23 -48.98 50.58
N ALA A 13 39.37 -49.99 50.59
CA ALA A 13 38.28 -50.12 49.61
C ALA A 13 37.25 -48.98 49.70
N ALA A 14 36.90 -48.54 50.91
CA ALA A 14 35.97 -47.43 51.13
C ALA A 14 36.55 -46.09 50.63
N VAL A 15 37.84 -45.83 50.87
CA VAL A 15 38.52 -44.62 50.38
C VAL A 15 38.59 -44.60 48.86
N ILE A 16 38.95 -45.73 48.22
CA ILE A 16 38.99 -45.84 46.76
C ILE A 16 37.59 -45.64 46.17
N SER A 17 36.56 -46.25 46.77
CA SER A 17 35.17 -46.12 46.30
C SER A 17 34.67 -44.68 46.42
N GLY A 18 35.00 -43.98 47.51
CA GLY A 18 34.70 -42.55 47.68
C GLY A 18 35.41 -41.66 46.65
N LEU A 19 36.67 -41.99 46.31
CA LEU A 19 37.43 -41.29 45.28
C LEU A 19 36.84 -41.48 43.88
N VAL A 20 36.46 -42.72 43.52
CA VAL A 20 35.83 -43.01 42.22
C VAL A 20 34.46 -42.32 42.12
N ALA A 21 33.66 -42.33 43.19
CA ALA A 21 32.36 -41.66 43.20
C ALA A 21 32.49 -40.14 43.06
N THR A 22 33.45 -39.52 43.75
CA THR A 22 33.68 -38.06 43.64
C THR A 22 34.17 -37.67 42.24
N ILE A 23 35.07 -38.44 41.63
CA ILE A 23 35.52 -38.22 40.24
C ILE A 23 34.33 -38.37 39.27
N GLY A 24 33.53 -39.42 39.39
CA GLY A 24 32.34 -39.62 38.55
C GLY A 24 31.33 -38.48 38.66
N PHE A 25 31.11 -37.97 39.88
CA PHE A 25 30.24 -36.81 40.13
C PHE A 25 30.78 -35.52 39.49
N LEU A 26 32.09 -35.28 39.56
CA LEU A 26 32.72 -34.11 38.95
C LEU A 26 32.62 -34.13 37.42
N ILE A 27 32.86 -35.28 36.78
CA ILE A 27 32.72 -35.44 35.33
C ILE A 27 31.27 -35.23 34.89
N THR A 28 30.31 -35.80 35.62
CA THR A 28 28.87 -35.66 35.32
C THR A 28 28.38 -34.21 35.50
N SER A 29 28.85 -33.52 36.53
CA SER A 29 28.50 -32.12 36.78
C SER A 29 29.07 -31.19 35.70
N GLY A 30 30.31 -31.43 35.26
CA GLY A 30 30.93 -30.65 34.18
C GLY A 30 30.24 -30.82 32.83
N THR A 31 29.84 -32.05 32.48
CA THR A 31 29.09 -32.33 31.25
C THR A 31 27.68 -31.75 31.29
N SER A 32 26.99 -31.79 32.43
CA SER A 32 25.67 -31.16 32.58
C SER A 32 25.73 -29.63 32.38
N ILE A 33 26.71 -28.94 32.95
CA ILE A 33 26.86 -27.48 32.80
C ILE A 33 27.18 -27.09 31.36
N THR A 34 28.04 -27.84 30.68
CA THR A 34 28.39 -27.58 29.27
C THR A 34 27.17 -27.79 28.36
N LEU A 35 26.44 -28.90 28.52
CA LEU A 35 25.20 -29.15 27.79
C LEU A 35 24.14 -28.08 28.05
N HIS A 36 23.97 -27.62 29.29
CA HIS A 36 23.03 -26.54 29.60
C HIS A 36 23.43 -25.21 28.95
N LYS A 37 24.72 -24.88 28.93
CA LYS A 37 25.23 -23.68 28.25
C LYS A 37 25.03 -23.76 26.75
N GLU A 38 25.32 -24.90 26.14
CA GLU A 38 25.10 -25.14 24.71
C GLU A 38 23.62 -25.07 24.35
N LYS A 39 22.75 -25.68 25.15
CA LYS A 39 21.29 -25.60 24.98
C LYS A 39 20.80 -24.17 25.10
N LEU A 40 21.22 -23.43 26.14
CA LEU A 40 20.82 -22.03 26.32
C LEU A 40 21.26 -21.18 25.13
N LYS A 41 22.48 -21.40 24.62
CA LYS A 41 22.96 -20.71 23.42
C LYS A 41 22.10 -21.06 22.19
N ALA A 42 21.79 -22.33 21.98
CA ALA A 42 20.95 -22.76 20.87
C ALA A 42 19.53 -22.17 20.96
N ASP A 43 18.95 -22.11 22.16
CA ASP A 43 17.64 -21.53 22.41
C ASP A 43 17.63 -20.00 22.15
N ILE A 44 18.69 -19.29 22.57
CA ILE A 44 18.89 -17.87 22.28
C ILE A 44 19.01 -17.65 20.76
N ASP A 45 19.87 -18.41 20.08
CA ASP A 45 20.08 -18.29 18.63
C ASP A 45 18.77 -18.56 17.86
N LEU A 46 17.98 -19.56 18.30
CA LEU A 46 16.67 -19.86 17.73
C LEU A 46 15.68 -18.71 17.96
N ALA A 47 15.63 -18.15 19.16
CA ALA A 47 14.75 -17.04 19.51
C ALA A 47 15.07 -15.80 18.66
N GLU A 48 16.34 -15.45 18.51
CA GLU A 48 16.78 -14.32 17.68
C GLU A 48 16.37 -14.50 16.21
N ARG A 49 16.58 -15.69 15.64
CA ARG A 49 16.15 -16.01 14.27
C ARG A 49 14.65 -15.89 14.10
N LYS A 50 13.88 -16.37 15.08
CA LYS A 50 12.42 -16.27 15.07
C LYS A 50 11.98 -14.81 15.11
N PHE A 51 12.51 -14.01 16.03
CA PHE A 51 12.17 -12.57 16.10
C PHE A 51 12.51 -11.83 14.80
N ALA A 52 13.66 -12.12 14.19
CA ALA A 52 14.04 -11.51 12.93
C ALA A 52 13.10 -11.92 11.77
N LEU A 53 12.65 -13.17 11.74
CA LEU A 53 11.68 -13.66 10.76
C LEU A 53 10.31 -13.02 10.96
N ASP A 54 9.82 -12.96 12.20
CA ASP A 54 8.54 -12.34 12.54
C ASP A 54 8.52 -10.85 12.18
N ALA A 55 9.60 -10.12 12.46
CA ALA A 55 9.75 -8.72 12.07
C ALA A 55 9.69 -8.53 10.54
N ARG A 56 10.40 -9.38 9.78
CA ARG A 56 10.38 -9.35 8.30
C ARG A 56 9.00 -9.66 7.74
N LEU A 57 8.29 -10.62 8.32
CA LEU A 57 6.92 -10.96 7.92
C LEU A 57 5.96 -9.81 8.21
N ALA A 58 6.09 -9.17 9.36
CA ALA A 58 5.26 -8.02 9.73
C ALA A 58 5.46 -6.83 8.77
N ASP A 59 6.71 -6.51 8.43
CA ASP A 59 7.01 -5.42 7.48
C ASP A 59 6.53 -5.75 6.07
N ARG A 60 6.72 -7.00 5.63
CA ARG A 60 6.19 -7.46 4.34
C ARG A 60 4.68 -7.33 4.27
N LYS A 61 3.97 -7.78 5.31
CA LYS A 61 2.50 -7.66 5.38
C LYS A 61 2.05 -6.21 5.27
N LYS A 62 2.66 -5.29 6.03
CA LYS A 62 2.34 -3.86 5.94
C LYS A 62 2.54 -3.27 4.54
N ARG A 63 3.58 -3.71 3.84
CA ARG A 63 3.85 -3.28 2.45
C ARG A 63 2.79 -3.83 1.48
N GLN A 64 2.36 -5.07 1.69
CA GLN A 64 1.31 -5.70 0.89
C GLN A 64 -0.04 -5.03 1.09
N ASP A 65 -0.47 -4.87 2.35
CA ASP A 65 -1.73 -4.19 2.69
C ASP A 65 -1.77 -2.78 2.07
N LEU A 66 -0.66 -2.04 2.15
CA LEU A 66 -0.54 -0.72 1.53
C LEU A 66 -0.60 -0.78 -0.01
N ALA A 67 0.07 -1.75 -0.64
CA ALA A 67 0.06 -1.91 -2.09
C ALA A 67 -1.34 -2.25 -2.62
N GLU A 68 -2.07 -3.13 -1.93
CA GLU A 68 -3.45 -3.50 -2.25
C GLU A 68 -4.40 -2.30 -2.11
N GLU A 69 -4.37 -1.61 -0.96
CA GLU A 69 -5.19 -0.42 -0.72
C GLU A 69 -4.95 0.68 -1.78
N VAL A 70 -3.70 0.88 -2.18
CA VAL A 70 -3.37 1.92 -3.16
C VAL A 70 -3.78 1.51 -4.55
N LEU A 71 -3.46 0.28 -4.99
CA LEU A 71 -3.83 -0.21 -6.32
C LEU A 71 -5.35 -0.21 -6.52
N SER A 72 -6.11 -0.72 -5.54
CA SER A 72 -7.58 -0.67 -5.56
C SER A 72 -8.11 0.77 -5.61
N GLY A 73 -7.53 1.69 -4.82
CA GLY A 73 -7.91 3.10 -4.85
C GLY A 73 -7.65 3.78 -6.20
N PHE A 74 -6.60 3.41 -6.94
CA PHE A 74 -6.36 3.95 -8.30
C PHE A 74 -7.45 3.50 -9.28
N TYR A 75 -7.86 2.23 -9.26
CA TYR A 75 -8.97 1.76 -10.07
C TYR A 75 -10.30 2.42 -9.67
N GLU A 76 -10.57 2.56 -8.36
CA GLU A 76 -11.75 3.25 -7.86
C GLU A 76 -11.81 4.70 -8.37
N VAL A 77 -10.70 5.43 -8.32
CA VAL A 77 -10.66 6.81 -8.83
C VAL A 77 -10.85 6.87 -10.35
N ARG A 78 -10.33 5.90 -11.14
CA ARG A 78 -10.62 5.85 -12.58
C ARG A 78 -12.11 5.74 -12.84
N ASP A 79 -12.79 4.83 -12.16
CA ASP A 79 -14.22 4.60 -12.35
C ASP A 79 -15.04 5.81 -11.89
N VAL A 80 -14.63 6.45 -10.79
CA VAL A 80 -15.18 7.74 -10.32
C VAL A 80 -15.00 8.83 -11.38
N MET A 81 -13.82 8.97 -11.98
CA MET A 81 -13.55 9.98 -13.01
C MET A 81 -14.35 9.73 -14.28
N MET A 82 -14.52 8.46 -14.68
CA MET A 82 -15.40 8.09 -15.79
C MET A 82 -16.86 8.50 -15.49
N SER A 83 -17.35 8.23 -14.27
CA SER A 83 -18.70 8.62 -13.86
C SER A 83 -18.89 10.15 -13.80
N ILE A 84 -17.90 10.88 -13.28
CA ILE A 84 -17.93 12.35 -13.19
C ILE A 84 -18.07 12.96 -14.59
N ARG A 85 -17.28 12.45 -15.54
CA ARG A 85 -17.17 12.94 -16.92
C ARG A 85 -18.24 12.39 -17.86
N SER A 86 -19.21 11.63 -17.34
CA SER A 86 -20.32 11.11 -18.14
C SER A 86 -21.18 12.25 -18.69
N PRO A 87 -21.49 12.29 -19.99
CA PRO A 87 -22.30 13.35 -20.59
C PRO A 87 -23.78 13.29 -20.17
N GLY A 88 -24.26 12.16 -19.65
CA GLY A 88 -25.63 12.06 -19.14
C GLY A 88 -25.81 12.91 -17.89
N GLY A 89 -26.87 13.73 -17.83
CA GLY A 89 -27.24 14.55 -16.67
C GLY A 89 -28.31 13.89 -15.81
N TYR A 90 -28.26 14.13 -14.50
CA TYR A 90 -29.33 13.76 -13.56
C TYR A 90 -30.20 14.97 -13.24
N GLU A 91 -31.47 14.73 -12.90
CA GLU A 91 -32.37 15.79 -12.49
C GLU A 91 -31.84 16.49 -11.22
N GLY A 92 -31.66 17.80 -11.30
CA GLY A 92 -31.21 18.61 -10.16
C GLY A 92 -29.73 18.96 -10.17
N GLU A 93 -28.93 18.35 -11.03
CA GLU A 93 -27.51 18.73 -11.18
C GLU A 93 -27.35 20.14 -11.74
N GLY A 94 -26.24 20.79 -11.36
CA GLY A 94 -25.88 22.14 -11.74
C GLY A 94 -26.64 23.23 -10.96
N LYS A 95 -27.71 22.87 -10.24
CA LYS A 95 -28.60 23.84 -9.59
C LYS A 95 -28.04 24.46 -8.31
N THR A 96 -26.95 23.91 -7.74
CA THR A 96 -26.31 24.54 -6.57
C THR A 96 -25.45 25.75 -6.96
N ARG A 97 -25.20 25.95 -8.26
CA ARG A 97 -24.56 27.14 -8.79
C ARG A 97 -25.40 28.38 -8.49
N LYS A 98 -24.75 29.43 -7.99
CA LYS A 98 -25.38 30.77 -7.91
C LYS A 98 -25.52 31.36 -9.32
N ARG A 99 -26.76 31.43 -9.81
CA ARG A 99 -27.10 32.05 -11.10
C ARG A 99 -27.03 33.58 -11.01
N ASP A 100 -26.58 34.23 -12.09
CA ASP A 100 -26.67 35.69 -12.22
C ASP A 100 -28.12 36.07 -12.60
N PRO A 101 -28.75 37.07 -11.97
CA PRO A 101 -30.10 37.51 -12.33
C PRO A 101 -30.26 37.95 -13.79
N LEU A 102 -29.17 38.31 -14.48
CA LEU A 102 -29.15 38.74 -15.87
C LEU A 102 -28.81 37.61 -16.86
N GLU A 103 -28.54 36.39 -16.39
CA GLU A 103 -28.30 35.24 -17.26
C GLU A 103 -29.57 34.94 -18.08
N SER A 104 -29.40 34.77 -19.40
CA SER A 104 -30.46 34.19 -20.22
C SER A 104 -30.68 32.73 -19.83
N GLU A 105 -31.89 32.20 -20.04
CA GLU A 105 -32.18 30.81 -19.68
C GLU A 105 -31.28 29.80 -20.41
N ASN A 106 -30.92 30.08 -21.67
CA ASN A 106 -29.99 29.26 -22.44
C ASN A 106 -28.57 29.31 -21.84
N GLU A 107 -28.08 30.50 -21.47
CA GLU A 107 -26.80 30.65 -20.80
C GLU A 107 -26.77 29.90 -19.45
N ALA A 108 -27.84 30.04 -18.66
CA ALA A 108 -27.98 29.34 -17.39
C ALA A 108 -27.93 27.82 -17.57
N GLN A 109 -28.66 27.27 -18.55
CA GLN A 109 -28.66 25.83 -18.85
C GLN A 109 -27.27 25.31 -19.25
N ARG A 110 -26.53 26.03 -20.11
CA ARG A 110 -25.16 25.64 -20.48
C ARG A 110 -24.23 25.66 -19.28
N LYS A 111 -24.27 26.74 -18.49
CA LYS A 111 -23.44 26.87 -17.28
C LYS A 111 -23.75 25.78 -16.27
N ASP A 112 -25.01 25.45 -16.07
CA ASP A 112 -25.43 24.40 -15.13
C ASP A 112 -24.95 23.01 -15.59
N ALA A 113 -25.03 22.71 -16.89
CA ALA A 113 -24.50 21.47 -17.45
C ALA A 113 -22.99 21.31 -17.21
N TYR A 114 -22.20 22.37 -17.39
CA TYR A 114 -20.76 22.34 -17.08
C TYR A 114 -20.48 22.30 -15.57
N PHE A 115 -21.30 22.99 -14.77
CA PHE A 115 -21.16 23.03 -13.31
C PHE A 115 -21.48 21.67 -12.66
N ALA A 116 -22.33 20.85 -13.27
CA ALA A 116 -22.60 19.48 -12.83
C ALA A 116 -21.31 18.65 -12.64
N ILE A 117 -20.30 18.85 -13.48
CA ILE A 117 -18.98 18.19 -13.33
C ILE A 117 -18.31 18.56 -12.01
N LEU A 118 -18.40 19.83 -11.61
CA LEU A 118 -17.82 20.33 -10.35
C LEU A 118 -18.60 19.79 -9.14
N GLU A 119 -19.93 19.73 -9.22
CA GLU A 119 -20.76 19.12 -8.16
C GLU A 119 -20.43 17.63 -7.98
N ARG A 120 -20.29 16.88 -9.08
CA ARG A 120 -19.93 15.46 -9.03
C ARG A 120 -18.52 15.23 -8.46
N LEU A 121 -17.56 16.09 -8.81
CA LEU A 121 -16.21 16.08 -8.23
C LEU A 121 -16.27 16.30 -6.71
N GLU A 122 -17.02 17.32 -6.27
CA GLU A 122 -17.18 17.62 -4.85
C GLU A 122 -17.87 16.47 -4.12
N ALA A 123 -18.90 15.86 -4.69
CA ALA A 123 -19.58 14.71 -4.10
C ALA A 123 -18.69 13.46 -3.94
N ARG A 124 -17.56 13.39 -4.64
CA ARG A 124 -16.60 12.27 -4.60
C ARG A 124 -15.23 12.65 -4.03
N HIS A 125 -15.09 13.84 -3.44
CA HIS A 125 -13.81 14.35 -2.97
C HIS A 125 -13.17 13.45 -1.91
N GLU A 126 -13.96 12.79 -1.06
CA GLU A 126 -13.47 11.90 -0.01
C GLU A 126 -12.70 10.70 -0.57
N VAL A 127 -13.19 10.08 -1.66
CA VAL A 127 -12.53 8.95 -2.33
C VAL A 127 -11.16 9.38 -2.86
N ILE A 128 -11.13 10.53 -3.54
CA ILE A 128 -9.89 11.12 -4.08
C ILE A 128 -8.91 11.48 -2.96
N ALA A 129 -9.41 12.12 -1.89
CA ALA A 129 -8.60 12.53 -0.74
C ALA A 129 -8.01 11.33 0.00
N LYS A 130 -8.81 10.27 0.20
CA LYS A 130 -8.38 9.02 0.80
C LYS A 130 -7.19 8.43 0.06
N LEU A 131 -7.28 8.27 -1.27
CA LEU A 131 -6.16 7.80 -2.09
C LEU A 131 -4.95 8.74 -1.97
N ARG A 132 -5.14 10.05 -2.16
CA ARG A 132 -4.03 11.03 -2.12
C ARG A 132 -3.29 11.04 -0.79
N SER A 133 -3.96 10.78 0.33
CA SER A 133 -3.34 10.69 1.65
C SER A 133 -2.29 9.57 1.76
N ARG A 134 -2.43 8.51 0.95
CA ARG A 134 -1.51 7.36 0.93
C ARG A 134 -0.19 7.65 0.21
N LYS A 135 -0.11 8.72 -0.59
CA LYS A 135 1.09 9.11 -1.37
C LYS A 135 2.38 9.14 -0.53
N TYR A 136 2.34 9.74 0.66
CA TYR A 136 3.54 9.84 1.51
C TYR A 136 3.94 8.51 2.13
N ARG A 137 2.97 7.64 2.44
CA ARG A 137 3.25 6.27 2.90
C ARG A 137 3.86 5.44 1.76
N MET A 138 3.36 5.58 0.54
CA MET A 138 3.96 4.95 -0.64
C MET A 138 5.41 5.39 -0.83
N ALA A 139 5.68 6.70 -0.75
CA ALA A 139 7.02 7.23 -0.88
C ALA A 139 7.98 6.69 0.21
N ALA A 140 7.51 6.56 1.45
CA ALA A 140 8.31 6.03 2.55
C ALA A 140 8.69 4.54 2.38
N TRP A 141 7.78 3.72 1.85
CA TRP A 141 8.01 2.27 1.69
C TRP A 141 8.64 1.88 0.35
N PHE A 142 8.39 2.64 -0.72
CA PHE A 142 8.73 2.27 -2.10
C PHE A 142 9.63 3.30 -2.80
N GLY A 143 10.00 4.38 -2.11
CA GLY A 143 10.89 5.42 -2.64
C GLY A 143 10.16 6.56 -3.36
N GLY A 144 10.91 7.61 -3.69
CA GLY A 144 10.36 8.85 -4.25
C GLY A 144 9.63 8.68 -5.59
N ASP A 145 10.05 7.71 -6.42
CA ASP A 145 9.42 7.44 -7.71
C ASP A 145 7.97 6.96 -7.58
N ALA A 146 7.59 6.39 -6.43
CA ALA A 146 6.21 5.98 -6.16
C ALA A 146 5.21 7.15 -6.08
N ILE A 147 5.70 8.40 -6.10
CA ILE A 147 4.87 9.60 -6.15
C ILE A 147 4.39 9.91 -7.56
N LYS A 148 5.12 9.52 -8.61
CA LYS A 148 4.83 9.90 -10.01
C LYS A 148 3.40 9.54 -10.45
N PRO A 149 2.89 8.32 -10.20
CA PRO A 149 1.50 7.98 -10.52
C PRO A 149 0.47 8.91 -9.86
N PHE A 150 0.70 9.30 -8.60
CA PHE A 150 -0.19 10.22 -7.88
C PHE A 150 -0.19 11.62 -8.49
N GLN A 151 0.96 12.09 -9.01
CA GLN A 151 1.06 13.38 -9.68
C GLN A 151 0.30 13.37 -11.00
N MET A 152 0.49 12.32 -11.82
CA MET A 152 -0.22 12.16 -13.09
C MET A 152 -1.74 12.14 -12.90
N LEU A 153 -2.22 11.36 -11.93
CA LEU A 153 -3.64 11.31 -11.56
C LEU A 153 -4.14 12.68 -11.06
N HIS A 154 -3.37 13.36 -10.22
CA HIS A 154 -3.74 14.69 -9.73
C HIS A 154 -3.85 15.71 -10.86
N GLU A 155 -2.90 15.71 -11.79
CA GLU A 155 -2.91 16.58 -12.96
C GLU A 155 -4.12 16.33 -13.87
N ALA A 156 -4.52 15.05 -14.04
CA ALA A 156 -5.73 14.71 -14.78
C ALA A 156 -7.00 15.29 -14.10
N ILE A 157 -7.12 15.15 -12.78
CA ILE A 157 -8.24 15.72 -12.01
C ILE A 157 -8.25 17.24 -12.11
N VAL A 158 -7.10 17.90 -11.93
CA VAL A 158 -6.97 19.36 -12.04
C VAL A 158 -7.36 19.84 -13.44
N ASN A 159 -6.96 19.12 -14.49
CA ASN A 159 -7.33 19.47 -15.85
C ASN A 159 -8.85 19.48 -16.06
N VAL A 160 -9.55 18.46 -15.53
CA VAL A 160 -11.03 18.38 -15.57
C VAL A 160 -11.65 19.54 -14.78
N THR A 161 -11.20 19.78 -13.55
CA THR A 161 -11.72 20.86 -12.70
C THR A 161 -11.56 22.24 -13.34
N VAL A 162 -10.36 22.55 -13.83
CA VAL A 162 -10.07 23.85 -14.45
C VAL A 162 -10.86 24.00 -15.76
N SER A 163 -10.95 22.95 -16.58
CA SER A 163 -11.72 22.99 -17.83
C SER A 163 -13.21 23.25 -17.58
N ALA A 164 -13.81 22.56 -16.60
CA ALA A 164 -15.20 22.79 -16.21
C ALA A 164 -15.42 24.23 -15.71
N GLN A 165 -14.53 24.75 -14.86
CA GLN A 165 -14.60 26.14 -14.39
C GLN A 165 -14.51 27.16 -15.54
N MET A 166 -13.61 26.93 -16.49
CA MET A 166 -13.45 27.79 -17.66
C MET A 166 -14.69 27.77 -18.55
N LEU A 167 -15.30 26.61 -18.76
CA LEU A 167 -16.56 26.49 -19.51
C LEU A 167 -17.71 27.21 -18.81
N VAL A 168 -17.90 27.01 -17.49
CA VAL A 168 -18.91 27.76 -16.70
C VAL A 168 -18.69 29.27 -16.81
N ARG A 169 -17.44 29.73 -16.69
CA ARG A 169 -17.11 31.16 -16.74
C ARG A 169 -17.40 31.77 -18.12
N THR A 170 -17.23 30.99 -19.18
CA THR A 170 -17.22 31.51 -20.54
C THR A 170 -18.49 31.18 -21.34
N ALA A 171 -19.39 30.34 -20.83
CA ALA A 171 -20.63 29.91 -21.50
C ALA A 171 -21.73 30.98 -21.68
N GLY A 172 -21.40 32.27 -21.76
CA GLY A 172 -22.36 33.38 -21.91
C GLY A 172 -22.28 34.12 -23.25
N ASP A 173 -23.31 34.91 -23.57
CA ASP A 173 -23.48 35.55 -24.89
C ASP A 173 -22.48 36.69 -25.16
N GLY A 174 -21.82 37.20 -24.10
CA GLY A 174 -20.70 38.15 -24.17
C GLY A 174 -19.35 37.52 -24.53
N SER A 175 -19.28 36.20 -24.68
CA SER A 175 -18.02 35.46 -24.87
C SER A 175 -17.45 35.47 -26.28
N ARG A 176 -17.80 36.47 -27.11
CA ARG A 176 -17.45 36.63 -28.54
C ARG A 176 -15.94 36.62 -28.86
N GLN A 177 -15.07 36.36 -27.90
CA GLN A 177 -13.61 36.28 -28.05
C GLN A 177 -12.99 34.99 -27.48
N ILE A 178 -13.77 33.98 -27.05
CA ILE A 178 -13.13 32.69 -26.70
C ILE A 178 -12.53 32.12 -27.99
N ASN A 179 -11.24 31.81 -27.93
CA ASN A 179 -10.59 31.04 -28.96
C ASN A 179 -11.31 29.67 -29.09
N PRO A 180 -11.92 29.33 -30.24
CA PRO A 180 -12.65 28.07 -30.41
C PRO A 180 -11.82 26.84 -30.04
N SER A 181 -10.50 26.89 -30.27
CA SER A 181 -9.59 25.81 -29.90
C SER A 181 -9.47 25.59 -28.39
N SER A 182 -9.58 26.65 -27.58
CA SER A 182 -9.58 26.52 -26.12
C SER A 182 -10.88 25.90 -25.62
N HIS A 183 -12.02 26.32 -26.18
CA HIS A 183 -13.32 25.75 -25.82
C HIS A 183 -13.37 24.25 -26.11
N GLN A 184 -12.96 23.85 -27.32
CA GLN A 184 -12.89 22.44 -27.70
C GLN A 184 -11.96 21.63 -26.79
N LYS A 185 -10.82 22.20 -26.38
CA LYS A 185 -9.89 21.54 -25.42
C LYS A 185 -10.53 21.33 -24.06
N TRP A 186 -11.30 22.29 -23.57
CA TRP A 186 -11.99 22.15 -22.28
C TRP A 186 -13.12 21.14 -22.36
N GLU A 187 -13.92 21.14 -23.42
CA GLU A 187 -14.97 20.14 -23.65
C GLU A 187 -14.37 18.73 -23.75
N ALA A 188 -13.28 18.58 -24.49
CA ALA A 188 -12.52 17.34 -24.59
C ALA A 188 -12.03 16.82 -23.23
N ALA A 189 -11.69 17.71 -22.30
CA ALA A 189 -11.26 17.32 -20.96
C ALA A 189 -12.43 16.87 -20.08
N ILE A 190 -13.61 17.49 -20.17
CA ILE A 190 -14.72 17.20 -19.24
C ILE A 190 -15.64 16.07 -19.69
N TRP A 191 -15.72 15.77 -20.99
CA TRP A 191 -16.58 14.72 -21.52
C TRP A 191 -15.80 13.45 -21.82
N TRP A 192 -16.19 12.35 -21.17
CA TRP A 192 -15.59 11.05 -21.38
C TRP A 192 -15.80 10.57 -22.82
N GLY A 193 -14.70 10.18 -23.50
CA GLY A 193 -14.76 9.61 -24.85
C GLY A 193 -15.19 10.58 -25.95
N ALA A 194 -15.24 11.89 -25.68
CA ALA A 194 -15.54 12.89 -26.72
C ALA A 194 -14.40 13.03 -27.75
N PRO A 195 -13.13 13.17 -27.34
CA PRO A 195 -11.98 13.02 -28.24
C PRO A 195 -11.47 11.57 -28.31
N ASP A 196 -10.93 11.18 -29.47
CA ASP A 196 -10.22 9.91 -29.65
C ASP A 196 -8.77 10.19 -30.15
N PRO A 197 -7.73 9.94 -29.33
CA PRO A 197 -7.78 9.37 -27.98
C PRO A 197 -8.20 10.41 -26.91
N ASP A 198 -8.78 9.93 -25.80
CA ASP A 198 -9.13 10.76 -24.64
C ASP A 198 -7.86 11.09 -23.82
N PRO A 199 -7.41 12.36 -23.79
CA PRO A 199 -6.15 12.72 -23.13
C PRO A 199 -6.22 12.59 -21.60
N VAL A 200 -7.40 12.75 -21.00
CA VAL A 200 -7.58 12.58 -19.55
C VAL A 200 -7.61 11.09 -19.20
N ALA A 201 -8.34 10.28 -19.97
CA ALA A 201 -8.37 8.83 -19.79
C ALA A 201 -6.97 8.22 -19.95
N THR A 202 -6.28 8.57 -21.04
CA THR A 202 -4.90 8.11 -21.31
C THR A 202 -3.99 8.39 -20.13
N LYS A 203 -4.04 9.61 -19.56
CA LYS A 203 -3.21 9.99 -18.43
C LYS A 203 -3.54 9.24 -17.13
N ILE A 204 -4.82 8.93 -16.90
CA ILE A 204 -5.25 8.11 -15.77
C ILE A 204 -4.76 6.67 -15.96
N ASP A 205 -4.86 6.11 -17.16
CA ASP A 205 -4.41 4.76 -17.47
C ASP A 205 -2.88 4.63 -17.36
N GLU A 206 -2.12 5.63 -17.83
CA GLU A 206 -0.68 5.69 -17.61
C GLU A 206 -0.31 5.74 -16.11
N ALA A 207 -1.08 6.49 -15.31
CA ALA A 207 -0.90 6.51 -13.86
C ALA A 207 -1.19 5.14 -13.24
N ILE A 208 -2.21 4.43 -13.72
CA ILE A 208 -2.53 3.06 -13.29
C ILE A 208 -1.41 2.10 -13.64
N VAL A 209 -0.92 2.10 -14.88
CA VAL A 209 0.22 1.26 -15.29
C VAL A 209 1.45 1.57 -14.42
N GLY A 210 1.68 2.87 -14.13
CA GLY A 210 2.75 3.30 -13.24
C GLY A 210 2.64 2.73 -11.83
N ILE A 211 1.44 2.70 -11.23
CA ILE A 211 1.25 2.14 -9.88
C ILE A 211 1.22 0.61 -9.88
N GLU A 212 0.69 -0.03 -10.94
CA GLU A 212 0.71 -1.48 -11.13
C GLU A 212 2.14 -2.01 -11.13
N ASN A 213 3.04 -1.36 -11.87
CA ASN A 213 4.46 -1.73 -11.93
C ASN A 213 5.15 -1.70 -10.56
N ILE A 214 4.63 -0.91 -9.60
CA ILE A 214 5.15 -0.83 -8.24
C ILE A 214 4.47 -1.89 -7.35
N CYS A 215 3.14 -1.99 -7.41
CA CYS A 215 2.34 -2.80 -6.49
C CYS A 215 2.32 -4.30 -6.86
N GLN A 216 2.21 -4.65 -8.14
CA GLN A 216 2.05 -6.03 -8.60
C GLN A 216 3.18 -6.97 -8.14
N PRO A 217 4.48 -6.60 -8.24
CA PRO A 217 5.55 -7.49 -7.78
C PRO A 217 5.45 -7.86 -6.28
N ILE A 218 4.92 -6.96 -5.46
CA ILE A 218 4.79 -7.15 -4.00
C ILE A 218 3.62 -8.08 -3.67
N LEU A 219 2.54 -7.99 -4.45
CA LEU A 219 1.34 -8.81 -4.28
C LEU A 219 1.59 -10.25 -4.76
N GLN A 220 2.26 -10.42 -5.90
CA GLN A 220 2.55 -11.73 -6.50
C GLN A 220 3.58 -12.56 -5.73
N GLU A 221 4.48 -11.92 -4.95
CA GLU A 221 5.47 -12.63 -4.14
C GLU A 221 4.83 -13.59 -3.12
N THR A 222 3.58 -13.38 -2.73
CA THR A 222 2.87 -14.23 -1.76
C THR A 222 2.39 -15.54 -2.36
N GLU A 223 1.89 -15.50 -3.59
CA GLU A 223 1.28 -16.67 -4.25
C GLU A 223 2.32 -17.75 -4.54
N SER A 224 3.54 -17.35 -4.94
CA SER A 224 4.62 -18.31 -5.23
C SER A 224 5.10 -19.09 -4.00
N ARG A 225 5.03 -18.50 -2.80
CA ARG A 225 5.45 -19.15 -1.55
C ARG A 225 4.38 -20.04 -0.95
N SER A 226 3.12 -19.63 -0.97
CA SER A 226 2.03 -20.48 -0.46
C SER A 226 1.94 -21.80 -1.26
N ALA A 227 2.16 -21.74 -2.57
CA ALA A 227 2.25 -22.93 -3.42
C ALA A 227 3.42 -23.85 -3.03
N THR A 228 4.61 -23.28 -2.80
CA THR A 228 5.82 -24.05 -2.45
C THR A 228 5.76 -24.67 -1.04
N GLU A 229 5.11 -23.98 -0.08
CA GLU A 229 4.92 -24.53 1.28
C GLU A 229 3.83 -25.59 1.34
N GLN A 230 2.77 -25.49 0.51
CA GLN A 230 1.75 -26.54 0.42
C GLN A 230 2.33 -27.83 -0.16
N ASP A 231 3.14 -27.75 -1.22
CA ASP A 231 3.72 -28.92 -1.87
C ASP A 231 4.67 -29.72 -0.94
N ASN A 232 5.45 -29.01 -0.10
CA ASN A 232 6.33 -29.64 0.89
C ASN A 232 5.60 -30.30 2.07
N ARG A 233 4.32 -29.98 2.33
CA ARG A 233 3.53 -30.67 3.36
C ARG A 233 2.96 -32.00 2.89
N PHE A 234 2.79 -32.21 1.58
CA PHE A 234 2.30 -33.47 1.03
C PHE A 234 3.41 -34.54 0.85
N LEU A 235 4.68 -34.13 0.94
CA LEU A 235 5.85 -35.01 0.79
C LEU A 235 6.43 -35.51 2.12
N ARG A 236 5.76 -35.28 3.27
CA ARG A 236 6.14 -35.78 4.59
C ARG A 236 5.02 -36.61 5.19
#